data_AF-A0A8H8C3V9-F1
#
_entry.id   AF-A0A8H8C3V9-F1
#
_cell.length_a   1.000
_cell.length_b   1.000
_cell.length_c   1.000
_cell.angle_alpha   90.00
_cell.angle_beta   90.00
_cell.angle_gamma   90.00
#
_symmetry.space_group_name_H-M   'P 1'
#
loop_
_entity.id
_entity.type
_entity.pdbx_description
1 polymer ?
#
loop_
_entity_poly.entity_id
_entity_poly.type
_entity_poly.pdbx_seq_one_letter_code
_entity_poly.pdbx_strand_id
1 'polypeptide(L)'
;MAGRVDPFSVLPAKSTPRVHALMHHWTTTLALFPTHIHSQYCTNPTWLSAAIANPILFNTTLYVASVHDAGLHGRRDTVESLFYKAQTIQVLNEALRNPAQAVSDETLSAVLLLTHIVSIIGEPEEVETHLNGLRQMINLRGGIQTFSVAGVFLHMLCTTNHLTAVISESQALQPASPPYTPCLTNPSPSDPVYESPLLKPFALSAGFHSTVVDILHEMGCLHAVLDAFTSKLLPHARQSFENLMEAIEQRSKIVEEEDTIWNAAIMGGVASQSASGYVVF
;
A
#
# COMPACT_ATOMS: atom_id res chain seq x y z
N MET A 1 15.40 13.16 22.49
CA MET A 1 16.51 12.29 21.99
C MET A 1 16.48 10.88 22.61
N ALA A 2 15.31 10.32 22.93
CA ALA A 2 15.21 8.96 23.47
C ALA A 2 14.63 8.05 22.36
N GLY A 3 15.40 7.06 21.91
CA GLY A 3 15.01 6.15 20.81
C GLY A 3 16.12 5.77 19.83
N ARG A 4 17.34 6.32 19.97
CA ARG A 4 18.46 6.04 19.05
C ARG A 4 19.29 4.80 19.39
N VAL A 5 19.03 4.14 20.52
CA VAL A 5 19.79 2.97 20.99
C VAL A 5 18.83 1.78 21.07
N ASP A 6 19.25 0.63 20.53
CA ASP A 6 18.52 -0.65 20.61
C ASP A 6 18.74 -1.22 22.01
N PRO A 7 17.76 -1.12 22.93
CA PRO A 7 17.96 -1.52 24.32
C PRO A 7 17.97 -3.04 24.48
N PHE A 8 17.55 -3.79 23.46
CA PHE A 8 17.42 -5.25 23.50
C PHE A 8 18.49 -5.96 22.66
N SER A 9 19.34 -5.21 21.93
CA SER A 9 20.38 -5.76 21.05
C SER A 9 19.85 -6.82 20.07
N VAL A 10 18.64 -6.60 19.57
CA VAL A 10 17.97 -7.51 18.63
C VAL A 10 18.49 -7.31 17.22
N LEU A 11 19.00 -6.13 16.91
CA LEU A 11 19.56 -5.83 15.60
C LEU A 11 20.91 -6.53 15.39
N PRO A 12 21.27 -6.87 14.14
CA PRO A 12 22.55 -7.51 13.84
C PRO A 12 23.72 -6.75 14.48
N ALA A 13 24.73 -7.47 14.99
CA ALA A 13 25.79 -6.96 15.87
C ALA A 13 26.64 -5.76 15.37
N LYS A 14 26.40 -5.26 14.15
CA LYS A 14 26.96 -4.03 13.55
C LYS A 14 25.96 -2.87 13.48
N SER A 15 24.89 -2.90 14.29
CA SER A 15 23.83 -1.90 14.22
C SER A 15 24.29 -0.53 14.70
N THR A 16 24.24 0.48 13.81
CA THR A 16 24.59 1.87 14.11
C THR A 16 23.32 2.69 14.43
N PRO A 17 23.43 3.87 15.07
CA PRO A 17 22.28 4.76 15.24
C PRO A 17 21.57 5.11 13.93
N ARG A 18 22.30 5.09 12.80
CA ARG A 18 21.73 5.32 11.47
C ARG A 18 20.92 4.13 10.98
N VAL A 19 21.38 2.90 11.19
CA VAL A 19 20.59 1.68 10.96
C VAL A 19 19.28 1.73 11.74
N HIS A 20 19.30 2.17 13.01
CA HIS A 20 18.09 2.31 13.82
C HIS A 20 17.13 3.35 13.23
N ALA A 21 17.66 4.48 12.76
CA ALA A 21 16.86 5.52 12.12
C ALA A 21 16.20 5.01 10.84
N LEU A 22 16.90 4.24 10.01
CA LEU A 22 16.34 3.65 8.79
C LEU A 22 15.27 2.58 9.10
N MET A 23 15.50 1.72 10.10
CA MET A 23 14.49 0.75 10.54
C MET A 23 13.27 1.44 11.14
N HIS A 24 13.45 2.52 11.90
CA HIS A 24 12.35 3.34 12.39
C HIS A 24 11.60 4.05 11.27
N HIS A 25 12.32 4.55 10.25
CA HIS A 25 11.74 5.16 9.06
C HIS A 25 10.88 4.16 8.29
N TRP A 26 11.36 2.92 8.15
CA TRP A 26 10.56 1.82 7.59
C TRP A 26 9.25 1.64 8.36
N THR A 27 9.32 1.47 9.67
CA THR A 27 8.13 1.15 10.48
C THR A 27 7.14 2.30 10.56
N THR A 28 7.60 3.54 10.58
CA THR A 28 6.73 4.72 10.77
C THR A 28 6.24 5.38 9.49
N THR A 29 6.93 5.16 8.36
CA THR A 29 6.62 5.87 7.11
C THR A 29 6.28 4.89 5.98
N LEU A 30 7.11 3.87 5.75
CA LEU A 30 6.98 3.00 4.59
C LEU A 30 5.98 1.86 4.82
N ALA A 31 6.00 1.25 6.00
CA ALA A 31 5.13 0.13 6.35
C ALA A 31 3.67 0.55 6.62
N LEU A 32 3.37 1.85 6.60
CA LEU A 32 2.08 2.43 7.00
C LEU A 32 1.30 3.08 5.86
N PHE A 33 1.59 2.81 4.58
CA PHE A 33 0.72 3.29 3.49
C PHE A 33 -0.53 2.39 3.37
N PRO A 34 -1.69 2.79 3.95
CA PRO A 34 -2.88 1.95 3.93
C PRO A 34 -3.53 2.15 2.56
N THR A 35 -3.55 1.10 1.74
CA THR A 35 -4.35 1.08 0.52
C THR A 35 -5.60 0.26 0.76
N HIS A 36 -6.73 0.65 0.19
CA HIS A 36 -8.02 -0.06 0.32
C HIS A 36 -7.95 -1.52 -0.11
N ILE A 37 -7.00 -1.87 -0.97
CA ILE A 37 -6.83 -3.24 -1.45
C ILE A 37 -6.44 -4.19 -0.30
N HIS A 38 -5.73 -3.71 0.74
CA HIS A 38 -5.18 -4.60 1.78
C HIS A 38 -4.92 -3.93 3.14
N SER A 39 -5.72 -2.94 3.55
CA SER A 39 -5.58 -2.19 4.82
C SER A 39 -5.38 -3.06 6.07
N GLN A 40 -5.84 -4.32 6.02
CA GLN A 40 -5.74 -5.30 7.10
C GLN A 40 -4.44 -6.12 7.17
N TYR A 41 -3.61 -6.12 6.12
CA TYR A 41 -2.42 -6.99 6.04
C TYR A 41 -1.10 -6.28 6.35
N CYS A 42 -1.13 -4.95 6.49
CA CYS A 42 0.04 -4.11 6.76
C CYS A 42 0.12 -3.74 8.24
N THR A 43 0.18 -4.74 9.13
CA THR A 43 0.60 -4.50 10.51
C THR A 43 2.04 -4.97 10.72
N ASN A 44 2.84 -3.92 10.86
CA ASN A 44 4.24 -3.71 11.22
C ASN A 44 5.10 -4.76 11.98
N PRO A 45 4.63 -5.58 12.95
CA PRO A 45 5.58 -6.42 13.70
C PRO A 45 6.18 -7.60 12.92
N THR A 46 5.45 -8.20 11.98
CA THR A 46 5.88 -9.45 11.33
C THR A 46 7.01 -9.22 10.34
N TRP A 47 6.91 -8.19 9.48
CA TRP A 47 8.01 -7.82 8.58
C TRP A 47 9.25 -7.40 9.36
N LEU A 48 9.10 -6.57 10.39
CA LEU A 48 10.25 -6.12 11.18
C LEU A 48 10.98 -7.30 11.81
N SER A 49 10.24 -8.24 12.39
CA SER A 49 10.82 -9.45 12.98
C SER A 49 11.53 -10.32 11.94
N ALA A 50 10.91 -10.52 10.76
CA ALA A 50 11.50 -11.26 9.65
C ALA A 50 12.76 -10.57 9.09
N ALA A 51 12.71 -9.24 8.96
CA ALA A 51 13.84 -8.42 8.50
C ALA A 51 15.01 -8.48 9.48
N ILE A 52 14.76 -8.48 10.78
CA ILE A 52 15.82 -8.62 11.79
C ILE A 52 16.41 -10.05 11.76
N ALA A 53 15.58 -11.06 11.55
CA ALA A 53 15.99 -12.46 11.55
C ALA A 53 16.72 -12.91 10.25
N ASN A 54 16.48 -12.24 9.12
CA ASN A 54 17.00 -12.64 7.83
C ASN A 54 17.89 -11.54 7.19
N PRO A 55 19.15 -11.83 6.86
CA PRO A 55 20.07 -10.81 6.33
C PRO A 55 19.64 -10.24 4.97
N ILE A 56 18.94 -11.02 4.13
CA ILE A 56 18.44 -10.53 2.84
C ILE A 56 17.40 -9.44 3.09
N LEU A 57 16.41 -9.74 3.92
CA LEU A 57 15.33 -8.81 4.26
C LEU A 57 15.86 -7.60 5.02
N PHE A 58 16.84 -7.79 5.91
CA PHE A 58 17.49 -6.70 6.63
C PHE A 58 18.11 -5.68 5.67
N ASN A 59 19.01 -6.14 4.78
CA ASN A 59 19.71 -5.26 3.84
C ASN A 59 18.73 -4.61 2.85
N THR A 60 17.74 -5.37 2.36
CA THR A 60 16.72 -4.82 1.45
C THR A 60 15.89 -3.74 2.13
N THR A 61 15.51 -3.94 3.39
CA THR A 61 14.78 -2.94 4.19
C THR A 61 15.59 -1.66 4.36
N LEU A 62 16.88 -1.77 4.68
CA LEU A 62 17.78 -0.61 4.81
C LEU A 62 17.97 0.11 3.47
N TYR A 63 18.11 -0.62 2.38
CA TYR A 63 18.19 -0.06 1.03
C TYR A 63 16.94 0.77 0.72
N VAL A 64 15.74 0.18 0.83
CA VAL A 64 14.50 0.90 0.52
C VAL A 64 14.29 2.11 1.43
N ALA A 65 14.54 1.96 2.73
CA ALA A 65 14.46 3.09 3.66
C ALA A 65 15.42 4.22 3.28
N SER A 66 16.66 3.90 2.90
CA SER A 66 17.66 4.90 2.52
C SER A 66 17.37 5.58 1.18
N VAL A 67 16.84 4.87 0.19
CA VAL A 67 16.40 5.45 -1.09
C VAL A 67 15.21 6.37 -0.86
N HIS A 68 14.22 5.94 -0.07
CA HIS A 68 13.09 6.79 0.24
C HIS A 68 13.51 8.05 0.99
N ASP A 69 14.39 7.93 1.99
CA ASP A 69 14.95 9.08 2.71
C ASP A 69 15.70 10.03 1.76
N ALA A 70 16.48 9.50 0.80
CA ALA A 70 17.12 10.31 -0.24
C ALA A 70 16.09 11.08 -1.09
N GLY A 71 15.02 10.40 -1.51
CA GLY A 71 13.93 10.97 -2.30
C GLY A 71 13.21 12.12 -1.59
N LEU A 72 12.96 11.99 -0.28
CA LEU A 72 12.39 13.07 0.54
C LEU A 72 13.26 14.33 0.55
N HIS A 73 14.56 14.19 0.32
CA HIS A 73 15.52 15.29 0.24
C HIS A 73 15.84 15.69 -1.22
N GLY A 74 15.03 15.27 -2.18
CA GLY A 74 15.20 15.61 -3.60
C GLY A 74 16.40 14.93 -4.27
N ARG A 75 16.85 13.80 -3.75
CA ARG A 75 17.98 13.03 -4.30
C ARG A 75 17.48 11.67 -4.79
N ARG A 76 18.00 11.22 -5.93
CA ARG A 76 17.71 9.88 -6.47
C ARG A 76 18.30 8.79 -5.59
N ASP A 77 19.55 8.98 -5.17
CA ASP A 77 20.30 8.05 -4.34
C ASP A 77 21.32 8.79 -3.45
N THR A 78 22.01 8.02 -2.62
CA THR A 78 23.13 8.45 -1.79
C THR A 78 24.20 7.36 -1.77
N VAL A 79 25.41 7.70 -1.33
CA VAL A 79 26.47 6.69 -1.07
C VAL A 79 25.98 5.59 -0.12
N GLU A 80 25.15 5.95 0.86
CA GLU A 80 24.55 5.00 1.80
C GLU A 80 23.55 4.06 1.11
N SER A 81 22.67 4.59 0.26
CA SER A 81 21.71 3.75 -0.44
C SER A 81 22.38 2.83 -1.45
N LEU A 82 23.42 3.29 -2.14
CA LEU A 82 24.23 2.46 -3.03
C LEU A 82 24.97 1.36 -2.25
N PHE A 83 25.48 1.66 -1.06
CA PHE A 83 26.09 0.68 -0.17
C PHE A 83 25.10 -0.43 0.20
N TYR A 84 23.90 -0.08 0.67
CA TYR A 84 22.88 -1.07 1.00
C TYR A 84 22.35 -1.83 -0.23
N LYS A 85 22.27 -1.19 -1.41
CA LYS A 85 21.95 -1.87 -2.69
C LYS A 85 22.99 -2.96 -2.97
N ALA A 86 24.27 -2.62 -2.87
CA ALA A 86 25.37 -3.57 -3.10
C ALA A 86 25.35 -4.73 -2.10
N GLN A 87 25.13 -4.46 -0.80
CA GLN A 87 24.99 -5.51 0.22
C GLN A 87 23.80 -6.42 -0.05
N THR A 88 22.65 -5.84 -0.43
CA THR A 88 21.45 -6.59 -0.78
C THR A 88 21.72 -7.54 -1.94
N ILE A 89 22.30 -7.02 -3.03
CA ILE A 89 22.65 -7.83 -4.21
C ILE A 89 23.64 -8.95 -3.84
N GLN A 90 24.62 -8.67 -2.99
CA GLN A 90 25.59 -9.68 -2.55
C GLN A 90 24.90 -10.85 -1.83
N VAL A 91 24.12 -10.56 -0.78
CA VAL A 91 23.47 -11.60 0.03
C VAL A 91 22.39 -12.33 -0.79
N LEU A 92 21.70 -11.63 -1.69
CA LEU A 92 20.72 -12.22 -2.58
C LEU A 92 21.38 -13.20 -3.56
N ASN A 93 22.51 -12.83 -4.16
CA ASN A 93 23.26 -13.72 -5.04
C ASN A 93 23.77 -14.97 -4.33
N GLU A 94 24.12 -14.88 -3.04
CA GLU A 94 24.46 -16.04 -2.22
C GLU A 94 23.26 -16.97 -2.01
N ALA A 95 22.09 -16.41 -1.71
CA ALA A 95 20.85 -17.17 -1.55
C ALA A 95 20.41 -17.87 -2.85
N LEU A 96 20.54 -17.20 -3.99
CA LEU A 96 20.18 -17.74 -5.31
C LEU A 96 21.04 -18.93 -5.75
N ARG A 97 22.24 -19.11 -5.17
CA ARG A 97 23.11 -20.28 -5.44
C ARG A 97 22.60 -21.56 -4.79
N ASN A 98 21.76 -21.46 -3.76
CA ASN A 98 21.17 -22.60 -3.08
C ASN A 98 19.72 -22.76 -3.55
N PRO A 99 19.36 -23.86 -4.25
CA PRO A 99 18.01 -24.05 -4.77
C PRO A 99 16.88 -23.92 -3.75
N ALA A 100 17.12 -24.33 -2.50
CA ALA A 100 16.11 -24.20 -1.43
C ALA A 100 15.93 -22.75 -0.97
N GLN A 101 17.02 -21.98 -0.91
CA GLN A 101 16.94 -20.56 -0.53
C GLN A 101 16.47 -19.68 -1.69
N ALA A 102 16.82 -20.02 -2.93
CA ALA A 102 16.45 -19.28 -4.13
C ALA A 102 14.93 -19.08 -4.27
N VAL A 103 14.13 -20.00 -3.73
CA VAL A 103 12.66 -19.92 -3.75
C VAL A 103 12.02 -19.67 -2.38
N SER A 104 12.82 -19.28 -1.38
CA SER A 104 12.33 -18.95 -0.03
C SER A 104 11.45 -17.70 -0.01
N ASP A 105 10.59 -17.57 1.01
CA ASP A 105 9.77 -16.38 1.23
C ASP A 105 10.61 -15.11 1.29
N GLU A 106 11.74 -15.16 1.98
CA GLU A 106 12.62 -14.01 2.19
C GLU A 106 13.30 -13.57 0.89
N THR A 107 13.71 -14.52 0.05
CA THR A 107 14.37 -14.21 -1.22
C THR A 107 13.37 -13.62 -2.22
N LEU A 108 12.17 -14.21 -2.34
CA LEU A 108 11.14 -13.63 -3.21
C LEU A 108 10.65 -12.28 -2.68
N SER A 109 10.49 -12.12 -1.36
CA SER A 109 10.10 -10.85 -0.75
C SER A 109 11.13 -9.75 -0.99
N ALA A 110 12.42 -10.09 -0.93
CA ALA A 110 13.48 -9.15 -1.23
C ALA A 110 13.46 -8.73 -2.71
N VAL A 111 13.34 -9.68 -3.66
CA VAL A 111 13.25 -9.36 -5.09
C VAL A 111 12.00 -8.52 -5.38
N LEU A 112 10.87 -8.84 -4.76
CA LEU A 112 9.65 -8.05 -4.89
C LEU A 112 9.84 -6.62 -4.37
N LEU A 113 10.44 -6.46 -3.20
CA LEU A 113 10.71 -5.14 -2.62
C LEU A 113 11.71 -4.33 -3.46
N LEU A 114 12.70 -5.00 -4.08
CA LEU A 114 13.59 -4.38 -5.07
C LEU A 114 12.79 -3.90 -6.28
N THR A 115 11.96 -4.75 -6.89
CA THR A 115 11.06 -4.36 -7.99
C THR A 115 10.20 -3.14 -7.62
N HIS A 116 9.64 -3.16 -6.41
CA HIS A 116 8.80 -2.08 -5.90
C HIS A 116 9.54 -0.75 -5.86
N ILE A 117 10.72 -0.71 -5.22
CA ILE A 117 11.46 0.55 -5.09
C ILE A 117 12.00 1.05 -6.43
N VAL A 118 12.46 0.15 -7.34
CA VAL A 118 12.93 0.56 -8.67
C VAL A 118 11.80 1.07 -9.56
N SER A 119 10.58 0.58 -9.33
CA SER A 119 9.36 1.13 -9.96
C SER A 119 9.11 2.56 -9.49
N ILE A 120 9.20 2.82 -8.18
CA ILE A 120 8.95 4.16 -7.61
C ILE A 120 9.97 5.19 -8.11
N ILE A 121 11.25 4.83 -8.18
CA ILE A 121 12.30 5.75 -8.65
C ILE A 121 12.34 5.90 -10.18
N GLY A 122 11.55 5.10 -10.92
CA GLY A 122 11.41 5.20 -12.37
C GLY A 122 12.56 4.59 -13.17
N GLU A 123 12.98 3.36 -12.84
CA GLU A 123 14.07 2.64 -13.54
C GLU A 123 13.50 1.47 -14.38
N PRO A 124 12.95 1.74 -15.57
CA PRO A 124 12.17 0.74 -16.32
C PRO A 124 12.99 -0.52 -16.70
N GLU A 125 14.28 -0.37 -16.97
CA GLU A 125 15.16 -1.51 -17.29
C GLU A 125 15.40 -2.42 -16.08
N GLU A 126 15.59 -1.83 -14.89
CA GLU A 126 15.73 -2.59 -13.63
C GLU A 126 14.41 -3.27 -13.26
N VAL A 127 13.27 -2.56 -13.44
CA VAL A 127 11.92 -3.09 -13.22
C VAL A 127 11.70 -4.36 -14.04
N GLU A 128 11.94 -4.32 -15.35
CA GLU A 128 11.69 -5.46 -16.23
C GLU A 128 12.61 -6.64 -15.88
N THR A 129 13.87 -6.37 -15.55
CA THR A 129 14.83 -7.38 -15.10
C THR A 129 14.35 -8.07 -13.82
N HIS A 130 13.91 -7.29 -12.82
CA HIS A 130 13.44 -7.85 -11.56
C HIS A 130 12.10 -8.57 -11.68
N LEU A 131 11.17 -8.07 -12.49
CA LEU A 131 9.90 -8.75 -12.77
C LEU A 131 10.13 -10.11 -13.44
N ASN A 132 11.02 -10.18 -14.42
CA ASN A 132 11.34 -11.45 -15.09
C ASN A 132 12.00 -12.45 -14.15
N GLY A 133 12.90 -12.00 -13.27
CA GLY A 133 13.46 -12.84 -12.21
C GLY A 133 12.37 -13.34 -11.25
N LEU A 134 11.51 -12.45 -10.77
CA LEU A 134 10.44 -12.79 -9.83
C LEU A 134 9.46 -13.81 -10.43
N ARG A 135 9.05 -13.64 -11.70
CA ARG A 135 8.19 -14.60 -12.42
C ARG A 135 8.82 -15.99 -12.48
N GLN A 136 10.12 -16.08 -12.79
CA GLN A 136 10.84 -17.35 -12.82
C GLN A 136 10.89 -18.01 -11.44
N MET A 137 11.19 -17.24 -10.39
CA MET A 137 11.23 -17.74 -9.01
C MET A 137 9.87 -18.29 -8.56
N ILE A 138 8.78 -17.57 -8.85
CA ILE A 138 7.40 -18.00 -8.54
C ILE A 138 7.07 -19.32 -9.25
N ASN A 139 7.41 -19.43 -10.52
CA ASN A 139 7.17 -20.65 -11.30
C ASN A 139 7.97 -21.84 -10.75
N LEU A 140 9.25 -21.65 -10.43
CA LEU A 140 10.10 -22.69 -9.83
C LEU A 140 9.59 -23.17 -8.47
N ARG A 141 8.96 -22.26 -7.71
CA ARG A 141 8.35 -22.57 -6.41
C ARG A 141 7.04 -23.36 -6.51
N GLY A 142 6.39 -23.36 -7.67
CA GLY A 142 5.07 -23.97 -7.87
C GLY A 142 3.89 -23.00 -7.65
N GLY A 143 4.14 -21.69 -7.70
CA GLY A 143 3.11 -20.64 -7.64
C GLY A 143 3.03 -19.88 -6.31
N ILE A 144 2.22 -18.81 -6.33
CA ILE A 144 2.09 -17.82 -5.22
C ILE A 144 1.36 -18.40 -4.00
N GLN A 145 0.52 -19.43 -4.18
CA GLN A 145 -0.29 -20.01 -3.08
C GLN A 145 0.54 -20.72 -1.98
N THR A 146 1.86 -20.82 -2.14
CA THR A 146 2.77 -21.51 -1.21
C THR A 146 3.49 -20.59 -0.22
N PHE A 147 3.15 -19.29 -0.18
CA PHE A 147 3.80 -18.29 0.68
C PHE A 147 3.29 -18.30 2.13
N SER A 148 4.21 -18.30 3.11
CA SER A 148 3.86 -18.26 4.54
C SER A 148 3.74 -16.83 5.09
N VAL A 149 4.45 -15.86 4.49
CA VAL A 149 4.39 -14.42 4.87
C VAL A 149 3.30 -13.69 4.08
N ALA A 150 2.07 -14.21 4.17
CA ALA A 150 1.00 -13.86 3.24
C ALA A 150 0.69 -12.35 3.19
N GLY A 151 0.44 -11.69 4.33
CA GLY A 151 -0.13 -10.34 4.30
C GLY A 151 0.73 -9.26 3.62
N VAL A 152 1.94 -9.03 4.12
CA VAL A 152 2.82 -7.93 3.66
C VAL A 152 3.37 -8.19 2.26
N PHE A 153 3.76 -9.43 1.98
CA PHE A 153 4.23 -9.81 0.65
C PHE A 153 3.14 -9.59 -0.41
N LEU A 154 1.90 -10.00 -0.12
CA LEU A 154 0.79 -9.85 -1.05
C LEU A 154 0.42 -8.38 -1.26
N HIS A 155 0.39 -7.56 -0.21
CA HIS A 155 0.19 -6.11 -0.38
C HIS A 155 1.28 -5.49 -1.25
N MET A 156 2.55 -5.81 -0.99
CA MET A 156 3.67 -5.32 -1.77
C MET A 156 3.60 -5.80 -3.23
N LEU A 157 3.15 -7.04 -3.45
CA LEU A 157 2.98 -7.61 -4.78
C LEU A 157 1.90 -6.87 -5.55
N CYS A 158 0.77 -6.63 -4.90
CA CYS A 158 -0.34 -5.89 -5.49
C CYS A 158 0.06 -4.45 -5.77
N THR A 159 0.61 -3.71 -4.81
CA THR A 159 1.04 -2.32 -5.04
C THR A 159 2.12 -2.22 -6.12
N THR A 160 3.06 -3.17 -6.18
CA THR A 160 4.05 -3.25 -7.26
C THR A 160 3.39 -3.50 -8.61
N ASN A 161 2.44 -4.43 -8.71
CA ASN A 161 1.68 -4.69 -9.94
C ASN A 161 0.92 -3.46 -10.45
N HIS A 162 0.34 -2.68 -9.54
CA HIS A 162 -0.32 -1.43 -9.88
C HIS A 162 0.69 -0.37 -10.35
N LEU A 163 1.81 -0.21 -9.65
CA LEU A 163 2.88 0.72 -10.05
C LEU A 163 3.46 0.37 -11.43
N THR A 164 3.75 -0.91 -11.68
CA THR A 164 4.32 -1.35 -12.96
C THR A 164 3.32 -1.21 -14.10
N ALA A 165 2.03 -1.38 -13.84
CA ALA A 165 0.96 -1.09 -14.80
C ALA A 165 0.86 0.40 -15.16
N VAL A 166 0.97 1.29 -14.16
CA VAL A 166 1.06 2.74 -14.38
C VAL A 166 2.25 3.08 -15.26
N ILE A 167 3.45 2.59 -14.91
CA ILE A 167 4.70 2.92 -15.60
C ILE A 167 4.72 2.38 -17.03
N SER A 168 4.17 1.19 -17.25
CA SER A 168 4.14 0.54 -18.58
C SER A 168 2.90 0.91 -19.40
N GLU A 169 2.07 1.84 -18.93
CA GLU A 169 0.77 2.21 -19.53
C GLU A 169 -0.11 0.98 -19.85
N SER A 170 0.03 -0.08 -19.06
CA SER A 170 -0.66 -1.36 -19.25
C SER A 170 -1.69 -1.59 -18.15
N GLN A 171 -2.58 -2.57 -18.33
CA GLN A 171 -3.47 -2.97 -17.24
C GLN A 171 -2.72 -3.75 -16.17
N ALA A 172 -3.11 -3.54 -14.91
CA ALA A 172 -2.63 -4.35 -13.80
C ALA A 172 -3.03 -5.81 -14.00
N LEU A 173 -2.10 -6.74 -13.70
CA LEU A 173 -2.40 -8.16 -13.81
C LEU A 173 -3.53 -8.53 -12.83
N GLN A 174 -4.60 -9.10 -13.37
CA GLN A 174 -5.70 -9.67 -12.59
C GLN A 174 -5.30 -11.10 -12.19
N PRO A 175 -5.32 -11.47 -10.90
CA PRO A 175 -5.08 -12.86 -10.51
C PRO A 175 -6.18 -13.77 -11.10
N ALA A 176 -5.80 -14.93 -11.62
CA ALA A 176 -6.67 -15.86 -12.39
C ALA A 176 -7.89 -16.40 -11.62
N SER A 177 -7.90 -16.21 -10.30
CA SER A 177 -9.01 -16.35 -9.35
C SER A 177 -8.56 -15.53 -8.14
N PRO A 178 -9.43 -14.88 -7.35
CA PRO A 178 -8.96 -14.31 -6.09
C PRO A 178 -8.48 -15.49 -5.20
N PRO A 179 -7.17 -15.68 -4.93
CA PRO A 179 -6.78 -16.57 -3.82
C PRO A 179 -7.18 -15.94 -2.47
N TYR A 180 -7.61 -14.69 -2.51
CA TYR A 180 -7.98 -13.88 -1.38
C TYR A 180 -9.45 -14.10 -1.11
N THR A 181 -9.77 -14.87 -0.07
CA THR A 181 -11.02 -14.61 0.65
C THR A 181 -10.79 -13.25 1.32
N PRO A 182 -11.46 -12.17 0.91
CA PRO A 182 -11.40 -10.93 1.68
C PRO A 182 -11.89 -11.31 3.07
N CYS A 183 -11.10 -11.07 4.12
CA CYS A 183 -11.68 -11.12 5.45
C CYS A 183 -12.80 -10.06 5.42
N LEU A 184 -14.05 -10.50 5.65
CA LEU A 184 -15.18 -9.60 5.75
C LEU A 184 -14.90 -8.66 6.92
N THR A 185 -14.41 -7.46 6.61
CA THR A 185 -14.33 -6.39 7.58
C THR A 185 -15.77 -6.09 7.97
N ASN A 186 -16.14 -6.32 9.22
CA ASN A 186 -17.22 -5.52 9.78
C ASN A 186 -16.76 -4.06 9.64
N PRO A 187 -17.49 -3.20 8.91
CA PRO A 187 -17.13 -1.81 8.83
C PRO A 187 -17.12 -1.25 10.26
N SER A 188 -15.95 -0.82 10.74
CA SER A 188 -15.92 0.07 11.88
C SER A 188 -16.66 1.34 11.45
N PRO A 189 -17.60 1.87 12.25
CA PRO A 189 -18.40 3.05 11.91
C PRO A 189 -17.59 4.36 11.81
N SER A 190 -16.25 4.28 11.74
CA SER A 190 -15.32 5.40 11.81
C SER A 190 -14.43 5.60 10.56
N ASP A 191 -14.54 4.73 9.54
CA ASP A 191 -13.79 4.93 8.29
C ASP A 191 -14.71 5.56 7.23
N PRO A 192 -14.53 6.85 6.86
CA PRO A 192 -15.28 7.43 5.77
C PRO A 192 -14.66 6.93 4.46
N VAL A 193 -15.06 5.75 4.02
CA VAL A 193 -14.84 5.30 2.63
C VAL A 193 -15.83 6.04 1.75
N TYR A 194 -15.55 7.32 1.47
CA TYR A 194 -16.21 8.09 0.43
C TYR A 194 -15.20 8.37 -0.68
N GLU A 195 -14.84 7.36 -1.47
CA GLU A 195 -14.34 7.66 -2.82
C GLU A 195 -15.54 8.04 -3.69
N SER A 196 -15.88 9.34 -3.65
CA SER A 196 -16.95 9.90 -4.46
C SER A 196 -16.73 9.58 -5.95
N PRO A 197 -17.79 9.25 -6.71
CA PRO A 197 -17.68 9.01 -8.16
C PRO A 197 -17.18 10.24 -8.94
N LEU A 198 -17.12 11.41 -8.30
CA LEU A 198 -16.65 12.66 -8.88
C LEU A 198 -15.12 12.80 -8.86
N LEU A 199 -14.39 11.99 -8.08
CA LEU A 199 -12.93 12.06 -8.01
C LEU A 199 -12.26 11.60 -9.31
N LYS A 200 -12.77 10.54 -9.96
CA LYS A 200 -12.21 10.05 -11.24
C LYS A 200 -12.34 11.09 -12.37
N PRO A 201 -13.53 11.68 -12.63
CA PRO A 201 -13.67 12.75 -13.62
C PRO A 201 -12.77 13.95 -13.35
N PHE A 202 -12.60 14.34 -12.08
CA PHE A 202 -11.69 15.42 -11.71
C PHE A 202 -10.22 15.09 -12.02
N ALA A 203 -9.77 13.88 -11.67
CA ALA A 203 -8.40 13.47 -11.95
C ALA A 203 -8.10 13.49 -13.47
N LEU A 204 -9.03 13.00 -14.28
CA LEU A 204 -8.94 13.06 -15.74
C LEU A 204 -8.86 14.51 -16.25
N SER A 205 -9.70 15.41 -15.73
CA SER A 205 -9.68 16.82 -16.14
C SER A 205 -8.43 17.58 -15.67
N ALA A 206 -7.83 17.15 -14.56
CA ALA A 206 -6.53 17.62 -14.06
C ALA A 206 -5.34 17.06 -14.85
N GLY A 207 -5.57 16.22 -15.85
CA GLY A 207 -4.54 15.70 -16.76
C GLY A 207 -3.95 14.35 -16.37
N PHE A 208 -4.52 13.63 -15.41
CA PHE A 208 -4.10 12.26 -15.10
C PHE A 208 -4.58 11.30 -16.18
N HIS A 209 -3.74 10.33 -16.55
CA HIS A 209 -4.12 9.28 -17.49
C HIS A 209 -5.15 8.33 -16.88
N SER A 210 -6.11 7.82 -17.68
CA SER A 210 -7.21 6.97 -17.20
C SER A 210 -6.75 5.73 -16.44
N THR A 211 -5.73 5.04 -16.96
CA THR A 211 -5.11 3.89 -16.28
C THR A 211 -4.61 4.24 -14.87
N VAL A 212 -4.01 5.43 -14.70
CA VAL A 212 -3.52 5.90 -13.40
C VAL A 212 -4.68 6.20 -12.47
N VAL A 213 -5.73 6.84 -12.98
CA VAL A 213 -6.93 7.17 -12.20
C VAL A 213 -7.64 5.91 -11.70
N ASP A 214 -7.79 4.89 -12.55
CA ASP A 214 -8.42 3.64 -12.17
C ASP A 214 -7.59 2.88 -11.13
N ILE A 215 -6.27 2.82 -11.31
CA ILE A 215 -5.35 2.18 -10.37
C ILE A 215 -5.37 2.87 -9.01
N LEU A 216 -5.26 4.21 -8.97
CA LEU A 216 -5.28 4.96 -7.71
C LEU A 216 -6.62 4.84 -6.97
N HIS A 217 -7.72 4.73 -7.72
CA HIS A 217 -9.05 4.47 -7.18
C HIS A 217 -9.18 3.07 -6.60
N GLU A 218 -8.71 2.05 -7.32
CA GLU A 218 -8.66 0.67 -6.79
C GLU A 218 -7.78 0.60 -5.53
N MET A 219 -6.67 1.34 -5.51
CA MET A 219 -5.82 1.50 -4.34
C MET A 219 -6.47 2.30 -3.20
N GLY A 220 -7.55 3.00 -3.48
CA GLY A 220 -8.25 3.92 -2.60
C GLY A 220 -7.35 5.04 -2.06
N CYS A 221 -6.38 5.46 -2.86
CA CYS A 221 -5.48 6.56 -2.56
C CYS A 221 -5.67 7.73 -3.53
N LEU A 222 -6.68 7.68 -4.41
CA LEU A 222 -6.92 8.69 -5.42
C LEU A 222 -7.11 10.08 -4.79
N HIS A 223 -7.90 10.17 -3.71
CA HIS A 223 -8.07 11.41 -2.96
C HIS A 223 -6.74 11.97 -2.44
N ALA A 224 -5.95 11.15 -1.75
CA ALA A 224 -4.69 11.57 -1.14
C ALA A 224 -3.66 12.01 -2.20
N VAL A 225 -3.62 11.32 -3.34
CA VAL A 225 -2.76 11.70 -4.46
C VAL A 225 -3.21 13.02 -5.08
N LEU A 226 -4.51 13.21 -5.31
CA LEU A 226 -5.03 14.48 -5.83
C LEU A 226 -4.76 15.65 -4.87
N ASP A 227 -4.92 15.45 -3.57
CA ASP A 227 -4.61 16.47 -2.57
C ASP A 227 -3.11 16.87 -2.59
N ALA A 228 -2.21 15.88 -2.62
CA ALA A 228 -0.77 16.10 -2.70
C ALA A 228 -0.34 16.77 -4.02
N PHE A 229 -0.90 16.32 -5.15
CA PHE A 229 -0.56 16.88 -6.46
C PHE A 229 -1.12 18.28 -6.63
N THR A 230 -2.37 18.54 -6.26
CA THR A 230 -2.97 19.88 -6.39
C THR A 230 -2.30 20.91 -5.48
N SER A 231 -1.84 20.50 -4.30
CA SER A 231 -1.12 21.39 -3.37
C SER A 231 0.32 21.69 -3.79
N LYS A 232 1.03 20.74 -4.44
CA LYS A 232 2.48 20.87 -4.72
C LYS A 232 2.84 21.03 -6.19
N LEU A 233 2.12 20.37 -7.09
CA LEU A 233 2.51 20.18 -8.49
C LEU A 233 1.52 20.83 -9.48
N LEU A 234 0.24 20.90 -9.11
CA LEU A 234 -0.85 21.42 -9.95
C LEU A 234 -1.59 22.56 -9.22
N PRO A 235 -0.92 23.67 -8.86
CA PRO A 235 -1.53 24.74 -8.07
C PRO A 235 -2.76 25.37 -8.76
N HIS A 236 -2.80 25.33 -10.10
CA HIS A 236 -3.94 25.80 -10.88
C HIS A 236 -5.22 24.98 -10.66
N ALA A 237 -5.09 23.71 -10.28
CA ALA A 237 -6.21 22.80 -10.04
C ALA A 237 -6.67 22.80 -8.57
N ARG A 238 -5.94 23.47 -7.66
CA ARG A 238 -6.18 23.42 -6.21
C ARG A 238 -7.54 23.94 -5.80
N GLN A 239 -7.92 25.12 -6.26
CA GLN A 239 -9.21 25.71 -5.90
C GLN A 239 -10.38 24.84 -6.37
N SER A 240 -10.30 24.29 -7.58
CA SER A 240 -11.32 23.39 -8.14
C SER A 240 -11.42 22.09 -7.34
N PHE A 241 -10.30 21.56 -6.85
CA PHE A 241 -10.28 20.39 -5.98
C PHE A 241 -10.94 20.67 -4.63
N GLU A 242 -10.62 21.79 -3.99
CA GLU A 242 -11.25 22.16 -2.71
C GLU A 242 -12.76 22.34 -2.83
N ASN A 243 -13.22 23.03 -3.88
CA ASN A 243 -14.65 23.20 -4.15
C ASN A 243 -15.35 21.86 -4.39
N LEU A 244 -14.68 20.91 -5.07
CA LEU A 244 -15.19 19.56 -5.26
C LEU A 244 -15.32 18.81 -3.94
N MET A 245 -14.31 18.88 -3.07
CA MET A 245 -14.34 18.22 -1.77
C MET A 245 -15.44 18.79 -0.87
N GLU A 246 -15.63 20.10 -0.88
CA GLU A 246 -16.72 20.75 -0.14
C GLU A 246 -18.10 20.30 -0.67
N ALA A 247 -18.28 20.22 -2.00
CA ALA A 247 -19.52 19.73 -2.60
C ALA A 247 -19.80 18.26 -2.26
N ILE A 248 -18.75 17.42 -2.20
CA ILE A 248 -18.86 16.02 -1.78
C ILE A 248 -19.31 15.95 -0.31
N GLU A 249 -18.69 16.71 0.58
CA GLU A 249 -19.02 16.72 2.01
C GLU A 249 -20.45 17.20 2.26
N GLN A 250 -20.89 18.26 1.58
CA GLN A 250 -22.27 18.75 1.66
C GLN A 250 -23.27 17.68 1.19
N ARG A 251 -22.95 16.95 0.12
CA ARG A 251 -23.82 15.89 -0.39
C ARG A 251 -23.93 14.71 0.57
N SER A 252 -22.84 14.31 1.21
CA SER A 252 -22.87 13.25 2.22
C SER A 252 -23.75 13.61 3.42
N LYS A 253 -23.67 14.87 3.89
CA LYS A 253 -24.53 15.36 5.00
C LYS A 253 -26.02 15.32 4.66
N ILE A 254 -26.39 15.69 3.43
CA ILE A 254 -27.79 15.65 2.97
C ILE A 254 -28.31 14.20 2.94
N VAL A 255 -27.52 13.25 2.45
CA VAL A 255 -27.90 11.83 2.40
C VAL A 255 -28.07 11.25 3.82
N GLU A 256 -27.17 11.58 4.75
CA GLU A 256 -27.30 11.15 6.15
C GLU A 256 -28.56 11.73 6.83
N GLU A 257 -28.91 12.99 6.54
CA GLU A 257 -30.14 13.61 7.03
C GLU A 257 -31.40 12.94 6.43
N GLU A 258 -31.41 12.66 5.13
CA GLU A 258 -32.51 11.97 4.46
C GLU A 258 -32.70 10.55 4.99
N ASP A 259 -31.62 9.78 5.18
CA ASP A 259 -31.67 8.43 5.75
C ASP A 259 -32.16 8.45 7.21
N THR A 260 -31.76 9.47 7.99
CA THR A 260 -32.24 9.65 9.37
C THR A 260 -33.75 9.93 9.39
N ILE A 261 -34.23 10.78 8.48
CA ILE A 261 -35.66 11.11 8.34
C ILE A 261 -36.46 9.88 7.88
N TRP A 262 -35.96 9.14 6.89
CA TRP A 262 -36.60 7.90 6.42
C TRP A 262 -36.68 6.84 7.52
N ASN A 263 -35.59 6.61 8.26
CA ASN A 263 -35.56 5.66 9.35
C ASN A 263 -36.50 6.07 10.51
N ALA A 264 -36.58 7.36 10.82
CA ALA A 264 -37.54 7.90 11.78
C ALA A 264 -39.00 7.73 11.32
N ALA A 265 -39.28 7.93 10.03
CA ALA A 265 -40.61 7.75 9.45
C ALA A 265 -41.06 6.28 9.43
N ILE A 266 -40.14 5.35 9.14
CA ILE A 266 -40.40 3.89 9.21
C ILE A 266 -40.69 3.47 10.66
N MET A 267 -39.86 3.90 11.62
CA MET A 267 -40.05 3.58 13.06
C MET A 267 -41.34 4.22 13.63
N GLY A 268 -41.71 5.42 13.17
CA GLY A 268 -42.98 6.07 13.52
C GLY A 268 -44.21 5.43 12.87
N GLY A 269 -44.07 4.88 11.65
CA GLY A 269 -45.14 4.20 10.93
C GLY A 269 -45.55 2.87 11.58
N VAL A 270 -44.57 2.09 12.09
CA VAL A 270 -44.82 0.80 12.76
C VAL A 270 -45.60 0.97 14.08
N ALA A 271 -45.43 2.10 14.78
CA ALA A 271 -46.18 2.40 16.01
C ALA A 271 -47.67 2.75 15.75
N SER A 272 -48.05 3.10 14.52
CA SER A 272 -49.41 3.55 14.18
C SER A 272 -50.35 2.45 13.66
N GLN A 273 -49.84 1.25 13.36
CA GLN A 273 -50.65 0.11 12.87
C GLN A 273 -51.07 -0.90 13.95
N SER A 274 -50.68 -0.72 15.23
CA SER A 274 -51.07 -1.65 16.31
C SER A 274 -52.36 -1.28 17.06
N ALA A 275 -53.14 -0.33 16.55
CA ALA A 275 -54.34 0.18 17.24
C ALA A 275 -55.61 0.12 16.37
N SER A 276 -55.90 -1.03 15.74
CA SER A 276 -57.26 -1.31 15.28
C SER A 276 -57.49 -2.81 15.15
N GLY A 277 -58.07 -3.41 16.19
CA GLY A 277 -58.61 -4.76 16.12
C GLY A 277 -58.60 -5.43 17.48
N TYR A 278 -59.67 -5.22 18.26
CA TYR A 278 -60.40 -6.22 19.05
C TYR A 278 -61.41 -5.50 19.94
N VAL A 279 -62.69 -5.51 19.55
CA VAL A 279 -63.82 -5.38 20.48
C VAL A 279 -64.58 -6.69 20.38
N VAL A 280 -64.60 -7.41 21.49
CA VAL A 280 -65.39 -8.62 21.74
C VAL A 280 -66.80 -8.18 22.16
N PHE A 281 -67.82 -8.64 21.45
CA PHE A 281 -68.98 -9.42 21.90
C PHE A 281 -69.99 -9.55 20.77
#